data_AF-A0A7C5MJW7-F1
#
_entry.id   AF-A0A7C5MJW7-F1
#
_cell.length_a   1.000
_cell.length_b   1.000
_cell.length_c   1.000
_cell.angle_alpha   90.00
_cell.angle_beta   90.00
_cell.angle_gamma   90.00
#
_symmetry.space_group_name_H-M   'P 1'
#
loop_
_entity.id
_entity.type
_entity.pdbx_description
1 polymer ?
#
loop_
_entity_poly.entity_id
_entity_poly.type
_entity_poly.pdbx_seq_one_letter_code
_entity_poly.pdbx_strand_id
1 'polypeptide(L)'
;DARPLRSWLETHFDHPLWAEVALRCHGCGACAAVCPTCHCFDIVDEPEGVTTGVRRRNWDTCQTARFTVHASGHNPRSDQNSRIRQRVMHKFMIYPKRFNEILCTGCGRCVRACPGGMDLLEVISRVSALAGGAG
;
A
#
# COMPACT_ATOMS: atom_id res chain seq x y z
N ASP A 1 -12.00 16.76 -7.28
CA ASP A 1 -12.20 15.71 -8.31
C ASP A 1 -10.98 14.78 -8.28
N ALA A 2 -11.18 13.47 -8.08
CA ALA A 2 -10.09 12.49 -8.03
C ALA A 2 -9.78 11.82 -9.38
N ARG A 3 -10.50 12.19 -10.45
CA ARG A 3 -10.31 11.61 -11.80
C ARG A 3 -8.90 11.87 -12.37
N PRO A 4 -8.32 13.09 -12.29
CA PRO A 4 -6.97 13.34 -12.80
C PRO A 4 -5.90 12.50 -12.09
N LEU A 5 -5.98 12.42 -10.76
CA LEU A 5 -5.13 11.57 -9.93
C LEU A 5 -5.19 10.11 -10.39
N ARG A 6 -6.40 9.58 -10.59
CA ARG A 6 -6.59 8.19 -11.03
C ARG A 6 -5.99 7.94 -12.41
N SER A 7 -6.26 8.82 -13.37
CA SER A 7 -5.75 8.67 -14.74
C SER A 7 -4.23 8.69 -14.78
N TRP A 8 -3.59 9.59 -14.02
CA TRP A 8 -2.13 9.62 -13.91
C TRP A 8 -1.59 8.31 -13.33
N LEU A 9 -2.17 7.80 -12.24
CA LEU A 9 -1.75 6.54 -11.62
C LEU A 9 -1.88 5.34 -12.57
N GLU A 10 -2.83 5.36 -13.51
CA GLU A 10 -3.04 4.26 -14.47
C GLU A 10 -1.95 4.22 -15.55
N THR A 11 -1.40 5.36 -15.94
CA THR A 11 -0.45 5.48 -17.06
C THR A 11 1.01 5.63 -16.61
N HIS A 12 1.27 5.87 -15.32
CA HIS A 12 2.61 6.18 -14.77
C HIS A 12 3.09 5.14 -13.76
N PHE A 13 2.95 3.85 -14.10
CA PHE A 13 3.30 2.74 -13.21
C PHE A 13 4.79 2.70 -12.82
N ASP A 14 5.68 3.00 -13.77
CA ASP A 14 7.14 2.95 -13.58
C ASP A 14 7.78 4.34 -13.43
N HIS A 15 6.98 5.35 -13.07
CA HIS A 15 7.47 6.71 -12.92
C HIS A 15 8.54 6.84 -11.81
N PRO A 16 9.62 7.61 -12.02
CA PRO A 16 10.75 7.72 -11.07
C PRO A 16 10.37 8.24 -9.67
N LEU A 17 9.23 8.93 -9.55
CA LEU A 17 8.64 9.34 -8.26
C LEU A 17 8.60 8.19 -7.25
N TRP A 18 8.31 6.96 -7.68
CA TRP A 18 8.20 5.83 -6.77
C TRP A 18 9.52 5.45 -6.12
N ALA A 19 10.63 5.58 -6.85
CA ALA A 19 11.98 5.36 -6.30
C ALA A 19 12.31 6.43 -5.27
N GLU A 20 12.05 7.71 -5.58
CA GLU A 20 12.32 8.83 -4.69
C GLU A 20 11.53 8.73 -3.38
N VAL A 21 10.22 8.47 -3.48
CA VAL A 21 9.34 8.32 -2.31
C VAL A 21 9.76 7.12 -1.45
N ALA A 22 10.28 6.06 -2.06
CA ALA A 22 10.68 4.85 -1.34
C ALA A 22 11.94 5.01 -0.50
N LEU A 23 12.82 5.98 -0.78
CA LEU A 23 14.04 6.21 -0.04
C LEU A 23 13.80 6.46 1.46
N ARG A 24 12.65 7.05 1.82
CA ARG A 24 12.27 7.32 3.22
C ARG A 24 11.57 6.15 3.91
N CYS A 25 11.21 5.09 3.18
CA CYS A 25 10.33 4.05 3.70
C CYS A 25 11.11 2.84 4.19
N HIS A 26 10.96 2.51 5.47
CA HIS A 26 11.58 1.34 6.08
C HIS A 26 10.82 0.02 5.84
N GLY A 27 9.69 0.03 5.12
CA GLY A 27 8.86 -1.16 4.93
C GLY A 27 8.23 -1.73 6.21
N CYS A 28 8.19 -0.96 7.32
CA CYS A 28 7.77 -1.47 8.64
C CYS A 28 6.27 -1.73 8.79
N GLY A 29 5.43 -1.28 7.86
CA GLY A 29 3.99 -1.55 7.89
C GLY A 29 3.17 -0.78 8.94
N ALA A 30 3.79 0.04 9.80
CA ALA A 30 3.10 0.80 10.85
C ALA A 30 1.92 1.63 10.29
N CYS A 31 2.11 2.24 9.13
CA CYS A 31 1.08 3.00 8.44
C CYS A 31 -0.14 2.18 8.01
N ALA A 32 0.02 0.88 7.77
CA ALA A 32 -1.09 -0.02 7.45
C ALA A 32 -1.83 -0.45 8.71
N ALA A 33 -1.10 -0.81 9.77
CA ALA A 33 -1.66 -1.27 11.03
C ALA A 33 -2.60 -0.24 11.69
N VAL A 34 -2.29 1.05 11.57
CA VAL A 34 -3.11 2.13 12.18
C VAL A 34 -4.18 2.72 11.24
N CYS A 35 -4.24 2.27 9.98
CA CYS A 35 -5.11 2.86 8.97
C CYS A 35 -6.48 2.19 9.00
N PRO A 36 -7.58 2.95 9.21
CA PRO A 36 -8.92 2.36 9.34
C PRO A 36 -9.47 1.78 8.02
N THR A 37 -8.85 2.09 6.89
CA THR A 37 -9.24 1.57 5.56
C THR A 37 -8.29 0.50 5.05
N CYS A 38 -7.28 0.11 5.84
CA CYS A 38 -6.46 -1.06 5.53
C CYS A 38 -7.16 -2.32 6.03
N HIS A 39 -7.12 -3.37 5.21
CA HIS A 39 -7.85 -4.62 5.45
C HIS A 39 -7.08 -5.82 4.89
N CYS A 40 -5.75 -5.70 4.78
CA CYS A 40 -4.89 -6.80 4.38
C CYS A 40 -4.81 -7.81 5.53
N PHE A 41 -4.87 -9.10 5.20
CA PHE A 41 -4.78 -10.18 6.16
C PHE A 41 -4.05 -11.36 5.54
N ASP A 42 -3.49 -12.19 6.40
CA ASP A 42 -2.96 -13.50 6.07
C ASP A 42 -3.84 -14.59 6.73
N ILE A 43 -3.78 -15.79 6.18
CA ILE A 43 -4.42 -16.97 6.75
C ILE A 43 -3.34 -18.01 7.00
N VAL A 44 -3.19 -18.40 8.26
CA VAL A 44 -2.22 -19.41 8.68
C VAL A 44 -2.93 -20.59 9.34
N ASP A 45 -2.37 -21.78 9.19
CA ASP A 45 -2.76 -22.95 9.96
C ASP A 45 -1.80 -23.07 11.14
N GLU A 46 -2.32 -22.84 12.35
CA GLU A 46 -1.57 -22.95 13.60
C GLU A 46 -1.84 -24.32 14.22
N PRO A 47 -0.80 -25.09 14.62
CA PRO A 47 -1.02 -26.33 15.35
C PRO A 47 -1.65 -26.03 16.71
N GLU A 48 -2.65 -26.83 17.07
CA GLU A 48 -3.33 -26.77 18.37
C GLU A 48 -3.17 -28.15 19.01
N GLY A 49 -2.02 -28.41 19.64
CA GLY A 49 -1.62 -29.74 20.07
C GLY A 49 -0.85 -30.51 19.00
N VAL A 50 -0.85 -31.86 19.09
CA VAL A 50 -0.01 -32.72 18.23
C VAL A 50 -0.74 -33.15 16.95
N THR A 51 -2.05 -33.41 17.03
CA THR A 51 -2.84 -33.99 15.93
C THR A 51 -3.92 -33.05 15.40
N THR A 52 -4.06 -31.87 15.99
CA THR A 52 -5.09 -30.88 15.66
C THR A 52 -4.47 -29.54 15.30
N GLY A 53 -5.21 -28.74 14.56
CA GLY A 53 -4.80 -27.42 14.13
C GLY A 53 -6.00 -26.52 13.87
N VAL A 54 -5.76 -25.22 13.94
CA VAL A 54 -6.79 -24.19 13.76
C VAL A 54 -6.35 -23.21 12.68
N ARG A 55 -7.27 -22.90 11.77
CA ARG A 55 -7.06 -21.89 10.74
C ARG A 55 -7.36 -20.51 11.32
N ARG A 56 -6.35 -19.63 11.35
CA ARG A 56 -6.45 -18.29 11.93
C ARG A 56 -6.29 -17.23 10.85
N ARG A 57 -7.07 -16.15 10.97
CA ARG A 57 -6.89 -14.94 10.17
C ARG A 57 -6.07 -13.94 10.99
N ASN A 58 -4.90 -13.58 10.46
CA ASN A 58 -4.00 -12.62 11.08
C ASN A 58 -3.98 -11.32 10.28
N TRP A 59 -3.86 -10.19 10.97
CA TRP A 59 -3.63 -8.91 10.29
C TRP A 59 -2.28 -8.95 9.58
N ASP A 60 -2.26 -8.50 8.33
CA ASP A 60 -1.02 -8.37 7.55
C ASP A 60 -1.07 -7.05 6.73
N THR A 61 -0.06 -6.80 5.92
CA THR A 61 0.10 -5.54 5.22
C THR A 61 0.76 -5.74 3.87
N CYS A 62 0.23 -5.07 2.84
CA CYS A 62 0.83 -5.04 1.52
C CYS A 62 2.21 -4.35 1.44
N GLN A 63 2.74 -3.87 2.58
CA GLN A 63 4.07 -3.26 2.69
C GLN A 63 5.17 -4.25 3.06
N THR A 64 4.83 -5.47 3.52
CA THR A 64 5.82 -6.50 3.83
C THR A 64 6.15 -7.32 2.58
N ALA A 65 7.34 -7.91 2.55
CA ALA A 65 7.75 -8.78 1.45
C ALA A 65 6.85 -10.02 1.39
N ARG A 66 6.66 -10.66 2.56
CA ARG A 66 5.95 -11.93 2.73
C ARG A 66 4.53 -11.90 2.19
N PHE A 67 3.80 -10.79 2.33
CA PHE A 67 2.43 -10.65 1.81
C PHE A 67 2.31 -10.94 0.31
N THR A 68 3.42 -10.89 -0.43
CA THR A 68 3.43 -10.95 -1.90
C THR A 68 4.33 -12.05 -2.44
N VAL A 69 5.04 -12.77 -1.58
CA VAL A 69 5.85 -13.91 -1.99
C VAL A 69 4.91 -15.03 -2.43
N HIS A 70 5.06 -15.47 -3.67
CA HIS A 70 4.32 -16.62 -4.18
C HIS A 70 4.95 -17.93 -3.67
N ALA A 71 4.20 -19.02 -3.72
CA ALA A 71 4.71 -20.36 -3.36
C ALA A 71 5.93 -20.80 -4.19
N SER A 72 6.12 -20.25 -5.40
CA SER A 72 7.31 -20.47 -6.22
C SER A 72 8.56 -19.73 -5.73
N GLY A 73 8.46 -18.91 -4.68
CA GLY A 73 9.51 -18.01 -4.22
C GLY A 73 9.61 -16.70 -5.01
N HIS A 74 8.91 -16.57 -6.13
CA HIS A 74 8.85 -15.31 -6.88
C HIS A 74 8.11 -14.24 -6.08
N ASN A 75 8.64 -13.02 -6.06
CA ASN A 75 7.99 -11.87 -5.46
C ASN A 75 7.81 -10.76 -6.53
N PRO A 76 6.56 -10.46 -6.96
CA PRO A 76 6.28 -9.43 -7.94
C PRO A 76 6.48 -7.99 -7.40
N ARG A 77 6.69 -7.85 -6.08
CA ARG A 77 6.99 -6.60 -5.38
C ARG A 77 8.22 -6.78 -4.49
N SER A 78 9.32 -7.15 -5.13
CA SER A 78 10.60 -7.46 -4.47
C SER A 78 11.22 -6.24 -3.78
N ASP A 79 10.98 -5.03 -4.30
CA ASP A 79 11.54 -3.78 -3.80
C ASP A 79 10.53 -2.88 -3.04
N GLN A 80 11.02 -1.82 -2.40
CA GLN A 80 10.18 -0.96 -1.57
C GLN A 80 9.35 0.04 -2.39
N ASN A 81 9.88 0.48 -3.54
CA ASN A 81 9.24 1.34 -4.54
C ASN A 81 7.94 0.72 -5.06
N SER A 82 7.97 -0.55 -5.46
CA SER A 82 6.78 -1.29 -5.91
C SER A 82 5.73 -1.45 -4.80
N ARG A 83 6.14 -1.59 -3.54
CA ARG A 83 5.22 -1.73 -2.39
C ARG A 83 4.54 -0.42 -2.01
N ILE A 84 5.26 0.69 -1.98
CA ILE A 84 4.64 2.00 -1.71
C ILE A 84 3.73 2.40 -2.86
N ARG A 85 4.17 2.18 -4.11
CA ARG A 85 3.33 2.35 -5.29
C ARG A 85 2.04 1.55 -5.13
N GLN A 86 2.11 0.27 -4.74
CA GLN A 86 0.93 -0.55 -4.50
C GLN A 86 0.01 0.04 -3.43
N ARG A 87 0.56 0.60 -2.34
CA ARG A 87 -0.27 1.25 -1.30
C ARG A 87 -1.05 2.44 -1.86
N VAL A 88 -0.40 3.29 -2.65
CA VAL A 88 -1.01 4.45 -3.27
C VAL A 88 -2.03 4.03 -4.32
N MET A 89 -1.64 3.19 -5.28
CA MET A 89 -2.54 2.70 -6.32
C MET A 89 -3.74 1.95 -5.75
N HIS A 90 -3.57 1.09 -4.75
CA HIS A 90 -4.68 0.38 -4.15
C HIS A 90 -5.72 1.35 -3.57
N LYS A 91 -5.27 2.38 -2.87
CA LYS A 91 -6.15 3.33 -2.19
C LYS A 91 -6.85 4.31 -3.12
N PHE A 92 -6.17 4.77 -4.17
CA PHE A 92 -6.60 5.90 -4.99
C PHE A 92 -6.93 5.54 -6.44
N MET A 93 -6.65 4.31 -6.88
CA MET A 93 -6.95 3.87 -8.24
C MET A 93 -7.63 2.50 -8.32
N ILE A 94 -7.00 1.43 -7.82
CA ILE A 94 -7.49 0.06 -8.00
C ILE A 94 -8.83 -0.15 -7.28
N TYR A 95 -8.91 0.19 -5.99
CA TYR A 95 -10.15 0.05 -5.24
C TYR A 95 -11.25 1.02 -5.72
N PRO A 96 -10.95 2.32 -5.94
CA PRO A 96 -11.92 3.24 -6.53
C PRO A 96 -12.41 2.84 -7.92
N LYS A 97 -11.60 2.17 -8.74
CA LYS A 97 -12.01 1.69 -10.08
C LYS A 97 -13.04 0.59 -9.98
N ARG A 98 -12.96 -0.25 -8.96
CA ARG A 98 -13.85 -1.39 -8.76
C ARG A 98 -15.11 -1.04 -7.96
N PHE A 99 -14.98 -0.19 -6.95
CA PHE A 99 -16.04 0.06 -5.96
C PHE A 99 -16.49 1.51 -5.87
N ASN A 100 -15.93 2.41 -6.69
CA ASN A 100 -16.21 3.84 -6.66
C ASN A 100 -15.97 4.54 -5.30
N GLU A 101 -15.11 3.96 -4.48
CA GLU A 101 -14.80 4.42 -3.12
C GLU A 101 -13.30 4.60 -2.92
N ILE A 102 -12.89 5.66 -2.21
CA ILE A 102 -11.47 5.92 -1.90
C ILE A 102 -11.12 5.31 -0.54
N LEU A 103 -10.06 4.49 -0.49
CA LEU A 103 -9.58 3.90 0.78
C LEU A 103 -8.67 4.86 1.56
N CYS A 104 -9.11 6.10 1.72
CA CYS A 104 -8.42 7.11 2.53
C CYS A 104 -9.44 8.12 3.07
N THR A 105 -9.51 8.27 4.39
CA THR A 105 -10.40 9.23 5.06
C THR A 105 -9.69 10.52 5.47
N GLY A 106 -8.40 10.68 5.16
CA GLY A 106 -7.63 11.86 5.57
C GLY A 106 -7.26 11.94 7.06
N CYS A 107 -7.47 10.86 7.84
CA CYS A 107 -7.29 10.89 9.31
C CYS A 107 -5.85 11.11 9.84
N GLY A 108 -4.83 11.10 8.97
CA GLY A 108 -3.42 11.38 9.33
C GLY A 108 -2.72 10.34 10.23
N ARG A 109 -3.38 9.26 10.65
CA ARG A 109 -2.79 8.23 11.53
C ARG A 109 -1.52 7.62 10.96
N CYS A 110 -1.49 7.38 9.64
CA CYS A 110 -0.33 6.80 8.97
C CYS A 110 0.92 7.70 9.00
N VAL A 111 0.73 9.02 9.00
CA VAL A 111 1.82 10.00 9.08
C VAL A 111 2.40 10.01 10.49
N ARG A 112 1.52 10.12 11.51
CA ARG A 112 1.93 10.12 12.93
C ARG A 112 2.67 8.85 13.36
N ALA A 113 2.30 7.70 12.80
CA ALA A 113 2.92 6.42 13.14
C ALA A 113 4.20 6.12 12.35
N CYS A 114 4.58 6.94 11.36
CA CYS A 114 5.70 6.62 10.50
C CYS A 114 7.04 7.06 11.11
N PRO A 115 7.96 6.13 11.43
CA PRO A 115 9.29 6.49 11.94
C PRO A 115 10.17 7.17 10.89
N GLY A 116 9.94 6.91 9.60
CA GLY A 116 10.66 7.55 8.48
C GLY A 116 10.07 8.88 8.01
N GLY A 117 9.06 9.42 8.71
CA GLY A 117 8.43 10.69 8.36
C GLY A 117 7.68 10.67 7.03
N MET A 118 7.20 9.50 6.58
CA MET A 118 6.42 9.39 5.34
C MET A 118 5.06 10.07 5.50
N ASP A 119 4.77 10.99 4.58
CA ASP A 119 3.45 11.60 4.46
C ASP A 119 2.74 11.13 3.19
N LEU A 120 1.60 10.45 3.36
CA LEU A 120 0.79 9.98 2.24
C LEU A 120 0.11 11.15 1.52
N LEU A 121 -0.26 12.23 2.22
CA LEU A 121 -0.83 13.43 1.60
C LEU A 121 0.21 14.13 0.75
N GLU A 122 1.46 14.25 1.22
CA GLU A 122 2.56 14.80 0.43
C GLU A 122 2.72 14.02 -0.90
N VAL A 123 2.75 12.68 -0.84
CA VAL A 123 2.85 11.84 -2.04
C VAL A 123 1.68 12.09 -3.00
N ILE A 124 0.45 12.17 -2.50
CA ILE A 124 -0.73 12.43 -3.34
C ILE A 124 -0.73 13.84 -3.92
N SER A 125 -0.27 14.83 -3.17
CA SER A 125 -0.12 16.21 -3.65
C SER A 125 0.90 16.29 -4.78
N ARG A 126 2.04 15.59 -4.66
CA ARG A 126 3.04 15.48 -5.73
C ARG A 126 2.47 14.83 -6.99
N VAL A 127 1.73 13.72 -6.83
CA VAL A 127 1.06 13.08 -7.97
C VAL A 127 0.03 14.03 -8.59
N SER A 128 -0.75 14.74 -7.78
CA SER A 128 -1.77 15.68 -8.27
C SER A 128 -1.14 16.85 -9.02
N ALA A 129 0.02 17.35 -8.57
CA ALA A 129 0.78 18.37 -9.29
C ALA A 129 1.30 17.86 -10.63
N LEU A 130 1.82 16.62 -10.69
CA LEU A 130 2.23 15.98 -11.96
C LEU A 130 1.04 15.71 -12.89
N ALA A 131 -0.12 15.38 -12.34
CA ALA A 131 -1.35 15.18 -13.11
C ALA A 131 -1.94 16.51 -13.63
N GLY A 132 -1.79 17.60 -12.89
CA GLY A 132 -2.25 18.95 -13.28
C GLY A 132 -1.25 19.74 -14.11
N GLY A 133 0.04 19.36 -14.09
CA GLY A 133 1.13 19.96 -14.87
C GLY A 133 1.34 19.33 -16.25
N ALA A 134 0.51 18.35 -16.63
CA ALA A 134 0.40 17.88 -18.01
C ALA A 134 -0.55 18.82 -18.78
N GLY A 135 -0.05 20.01 -19.09
CA GLY A 135 -0.59 20.95 -20.07
C GLY A 135 0.49 21.29 -21.08
#